data_AF-A0A0F9A4H1-F1
#
_entry.id   AF-A0A0F9A4H1-F1
#
_cell.length_a   1.000
_cell.length_b   1.000
_cell.length_c   1.000
_cell.angle_alpha   90.00
_cell.angle_beta   90.00
_cell.angle_gamma   90.00
#
_symmetry.space_group_name_H-M   'P 1'
#
loop_
_entity.id
_entity.type
_entity.pdbx_description
1 polymer ?
#
loop_
_entity_poly.entity_id
_entity_poly.type
_entity_poly.pdbx_seq_one_letter_code
_entity_poly.pdbx_strand_id
1 'polypeptide(L)'
;MAIDNGYATLAEYKLFADVDSTDGDDDSAIESIIEGVSRYIDLKTQRRFYAKSETRYYDRPSGRELELDDDLLTITTLSNGDGVEITSSDYNLIPRNDTPYRAIRLTETSTVAWTLDSDGNSEFVIDVAGTWGYMTTHTDDIREACLMITQSFVKRRFGENVSGIARVTAAGVVITPQDVPSAAADIINIYKKWT
;
A
#
# COMPACT_ATOMS: atom_id res chain seq x y z
N MET A 1 8.61 -10.25 16.64
CA MET A 1 9.03 -9.02 15.92
C MET A 1 7.83 -8.11 15.82
N ALA A 2 7.91 -6.86 16.30
CA ALA A 2 6.76 -5.96 16.23
C ALA A 2 6.34 -5.73 14.77
N ILE A 3 5.04 -5.94 14.50
CA ILE A 3 4.43 -5.78 13.18
C ILE A 3 4.55 -4.32 12.72
N ASP A 4 5.19 -4.08 11.57
CA ASP A 4 5.21 -2.77 10.92
C ASP A 4 4.27 -2.73 9.71
N ASN A 5 3.39 -1.71 9.65
CA ASN A 5 2.39 -1.52 8.60
C ASN A 5 1.54 -2.78 8.30
N GLY A 6 1.26 -3.59 9.32
CA GLY A 6 0.38 -4.76 9.21
C GLY A 6 -1.10 -4.38 9.22
N TYR A 7 -1.92 -5.24 8.62
CA TYR A 7 -3.38 -5.08 8.57
C TYR A 7 -4.14 -5.76 9.70
N ALA A 8 -3.40 -6.40 10.60
CA ALA A 8 -3.89 -6.90 11.86
C ALA A 8 -2.75 -6.87 12.88
N THR A 9 -3.10 -6.87 14.15
CA THR A 9 -2.17 -7.06 15.26
C THR A 9 -2.11 -8.53 15.69
N LEU A 10 -1.05 -8.91 16.38
CA LEU A 10 -0.94 -10.23 17.01
C LEU A 10 -2.11 -10.50 17.97
N ALA A 11 -2.51 -9.49 18.75
CA ALA A 11 -3.60 -9.61 19.71
C ALA A 11 -4.96 -9.86 19.03
N GLU A 12 -5.25 -9.15 17.93
CA GLU A 12 -6.46 -9.41 17.13
C GLU A 12 -6.44 -10.80 16.52
N TYR A 13 -5.29 -11.28 16.04
CA TYR A 13 -5.16 -12.64 15.54
C TYR A 13 -5.38 -13.69 16.62
N LYS A 14 -4.77 -13.54 17.80
CA LYS A 14 -4.97 -14.47 18.91
C LYS A 14 -6.43 -14.56 19.34
N LEU A 15 -7.11 -13.42 19.39
CA LEU A 15 -8.55 -13.37 19.67
C LEU A 15 -9.37 -14.06 18.56
N PHE A 16 -9.02 -13.82 17.30
CA PHE A 16 -9.70 -14.43 16.15
C PHE A 16 -9.52 -15.96 16.10
N ALA A 17 -8.33 -16.45 16.43
CA ALA A 17 -7.95 -17.85 16.33
C ALA A 17 -8.18 -18.66 17.62
N ASP A 18 -8.68 -18.02 18.69
CA ASP A 18 -8.85 -18.62 20.02
C ASP A 18 -7.52 -19.19 20.57
N VAL A 19 -6.46 -18.38 20.50
CA VAL A 19 -5.10 -18.75 20.92
C VAL A 19 -4.71 -18.00 22.19
N ASP A 20 -4.64 -18.71 23.31
CA ASP A 20 -4.21 -18.18 24.61
C ASP A 20 -2.69 -18.35 24.89
N SER A 21 -1.95 -18.92 23.94
CA SER A 21 -0.49 -19.13 24.10
C SER A 21 0.26 -17.80 24.24
N THR A 22 1.27 -17.78 25.11
CA THR A 22 2.20 -16.65 25.31
C THR A 22 3.63 -17.01 24.90
N ASP A 23 3.79 -18.03 24.05
CA ASP A 23 5.09 -18.44 23.54
C ASP A 23 5.66 -17.38 22.57
N GLY A 24 6.81 -16.81 22.91
CA GLY A 24 7.43 -15.72 22.16
C GLY A 24 7.95 -16.09 20.77
N ASP A 25 8.32 -17.36 20.56
CA ASP A 25 8.78 -17.85 19.26
C ASP A 25 7.60 -18.05 18.32
N ASP A 26 6.49 -18.58 18.83
CA ASP A 26 5.24 -18.68 18.07
C ASP A 26 4.66 -17.30 17.75
N ASP A 27 4.67 -16.38 18.71
CA ASP A 27 4.25 -15.00 18.53
C ASP A 27 5.06 -14.33 17.42
N SER A 28 6.39 -14.45 17.47
CA SER A 28 7.27 -13.87 16.45
C SER A 28 7.01 -14.44 15.05
N ALA A 29 6.69 -15.73 14.96
CA ALA A 29 6.38 -16.37 13.70
C ALA A 29 4.98 -15.98 13.18
N ILE A 30 3.99 -15.81 14.04
CA ILE A 30 2.66 -15.28 13.66
C ILE A 30 2.77 -13.84 13.17
N GLU A 31 3.52 -12.98 13.88
CA GLU A 31 3.77 -11.60 13.47
C GLU A 31 4.41 -11.55 12.07
N SER A 32 5.39 -12.42 11.80
CA SER A 32 6.02 -12.54 10.47
C SER A 32 5.02 -12.98 9.39
N ILE A 33 4.05 -13.84 9.72
CA ILE A 33 2.99 -14.24 8.79
C ILE A 33 2.05 -13.07 8.53
N ILE A 34 1.64 -12.33 9.55
CA ILE A 34 0.74 -11.17 9.41
C ILE A 34 1.35 -10.11 8.49
N GLU A 35 2.65 -9.81 8.64
CA GLU A 35 3.33 -8.89 7.73
C GLU A 35 3.36 -9.41 6.30
N GLY A 36 3.72 -10.69 6.10
CA GLY A 36 3.72 -11.33 4.79
C GLY A 36 2.35 -11.31 4.11
N VAL A 37 1.29 -11.56 4.88
CA VAL A 37 -0.11 -11.48 4.42
C VAL A 37 -0.50 -10.04 4.09
N SER A 38 -0.07 -9.07 4.87
CA SER A 38 -0.33 -7.66 4.60
C SER A 38 0.32 -7.24 3.27
N ARG A 39 1.59 -7.62 3.03
CA ARG A 39 2.28 -7.39 1.74
C ARG A 39 1.62 -8.13 0.58
N TYR A 40 1.03 -9.29 0.83
CA TYR A 40 0.27 -10.02 -0.17
C TYR A 40 -1.00 -9.29 -0.58
N ILE A 41 -1.74 -8.75 0.39
CA ILE A 41 -2.91 -7.92 0.14
C ILE A 41 -2.51 -6.70 -0.71
N ASP A 42 -1.36 -6.07 -0.41
CA ASP A 42 -0.84 -4.96 -1.22
C ASP A 42 -0.63 -5.38 -2.67
N LEU A 43 0.05 -6.50 -2.88
CA LEU A 43 0.35 -7.02 -4.21
C LEU A 43 -0.93 -7.37 -4.99
N LYS A 44 -1.96 -7.91 -4.31
CA LYS A 44 -3.22 -8.29 -4.96
C LYS A 44 -4.10 -7.12 -5.31
N THR A 45 -4.11 -6.08 -4.48
CA THR A 45 -4.92 -4.88 -4.71
C THR A 45 -4.19 -3.82 -5.53
N GLN A 46 -2.85 -3.90 -5.62
CA GLN A 46 -1.99 -2.83 -6.12
C GLN A 46 -2.21 -1.52 -5.36
N ARG A 47 -2.45 -1.63 -4.05
CA ARG A 47 -2.77 -0.52 -3.14
C ARG A 47 -2.17 -0.76 -1.77
N ARG A 48 -1.96 0.32 -1.01
CA ARG A 48 -1.47 0.27 0.38
C ARG A 48 -2.53 0.82 1.31
N PHE A 49 -2.96 0.06 2.31
CA PHE A 49 -4.03 0.45 3.25
C PHE A 49 -3.48 1.13 4.52
N TYR A 50 -2.35 1.80 4.39
CA TYR A 50 -1.70 2.60 5.42
C TYR A 50 -1.07 3.81 4.75
N ALA A 51 -0.96 4.90 5.51
CA ALA A 51 -0.30 6.11 5.06
C ALA A 51 1.20 6.08 5.34
N LYS A 52 2.01 6.54 4.38
CA LYS A 52 3.43 6.80 4.57
C LYS A 52 3.81 8.18 4.05
N SER A 53 4.57 8.92 4.85
CA SER A 53 5.14 10.19 4.43
C SER A 53 6.39 9.94 3.60
N GLU A 54 6.35 10.30 2.32
CA GLU A 54 7.43 10.07 1.37
C GLU A 54 7.54 11.26 0.42
N THR A 55 8.75 11.49 -0.08
CA THR A 55 8.98 12.34 -1.26
C THR A 55 9.18 11.43 -2.46
N ARG A 56 8.42 11.69 -3.51
CA ARG A 56 8.56 10.98 -4.80
C ARG A 56 9.00 11.93 -5.88
N TYR A 57 9.79 11.40 -6.79
CA TYR A 57 10.44 12.14 -7.86
C TYR A 57 9.83 11.70 -9.19
N TYR A 58 9.55 12.66 -10.06
CA TYR A 58 8.96 12.40 -11.36
C TYR A 58 9.69 13.14 -12.47
N ASP A 59 9.66 12.55 -13.65
CA ASP A 59 10.08 13.21 -14.87
C ASP A 59 9.14 14.38 -15.19
N ARG A 60 9.68 15.40 -15.87
CA ARG A 60 8.88 16.51 -16.38
C ARG A 60 7.83 15.97 -17.38
N PRO A 61 6.52 16.17 -17.13
CA PRO A 61 5.49 15.74 -18.07
C PRO A 61 5.47 16.61 -19.33
N SER A 62 4.93 16.07 -20.42
CA SER A 62 4.77 16.79 -21.69
C SER A 62 3.55 17.74 -21.72
N GLY A 63 2.57 17.52 -20.83
CA GLY A 63 1.35 18.31 -20.70
C GLY A 63 1.27 19.12 -19.39
N ARG A 64 0.05 19.50 -18.99
CA ARG A 64 -0.19 20.15 -17.68
C ARG A 64 -0.42 19.16 -16.53
N GLU A 65 -0.60 17.89 -16.85
CA GLU A 65 -0.88 16.81 -15.90
C GLU A 65 0.38 15.99 -15.65
N LEU A 66 0.70 15.81 -14.37
CA LEU A 66 1.68 14.88 -13.85
C LEU A 66 0.92 13.66 -13.31
N GLU A 67 1.13 12.50 -13.93
CA GLU A 67 0.58 11.23 -13.45
C GLU A 67 1.44 10.69 -12.31
N LEU A 68 0.79 10.22 -11.25
CA LEU A 68 1.48 9.67 -10.08
C LEU A 68 1.56 8.15 -10.21
N ASP A 69 2.66 7.60 -9.71
CA ASP A 69 2.98 6.17 -9.75
C ASP A 69 2.20 5.35 -8.71
N ASP A 70 1.71 6.00 -7.65
CA ASP A 70 0.89 5.37 -6.62
C ASP A 70 -0.03 6.40 -5.93
N ASP A 71 -0.90 5.91 -5.04
CA ASP A 71 -2.03 6.63 -4.50
C ASP A 71 -1.57 7.73 -3.52
N LEU A 72 -1.93 8.99 -3.80
CA LEU A 72 -1.59 10.16 -2.96
C LEU A 72 -2.81 10.59 -2.12
N LEU A 73 -2.64 10.74 -0.81
CA LEU A 73 -3.71 11.22 0.08
C LEU A 73 -3.65 12.73 0.27
N THR A 74 -2.44 13.26 0.50
CA THR A 74 -2.22 14.70 0.72
C THR A 74 -0.86 15.09 0.19
N ILE A 75 -0.75 16.33 -0.26
CA ILE A 75 0.53 16.94 -0.65
C ILE A 75 0.98 17.90 0.44
N THR A 76 2.25 17.77 0.81
CA THR A 76 2.94 18.66 1.75
C THR A 76 3.71 19.74 1.01
N THR A 77 4.45 19.35 -0.04
CA THR A 77 5.22 20.26 -0.89
C THR A 77 5.26 19.72 -2.32
N LEU A 78 5.14 20.63 -3.29
CA LEU A 78 5.31 20.35 -4.71
C LEU A 78 6.41 21.24 -5.26
N SER A 79 7.56 20.68 -5.60
CA SER A 79 8.66 21.45 -6.19
C SER A 79 8.77 21.16 -7.68
N ASN A 80 8.96 22.22 -8.48
CA ASN A 80 9.17 22.11 -9.91
C ASN A 80 10.66 21.85 -10.24
N GLY A 81 10.98 21.60 -11.51
CA GLY A 81 12.34 21.30 -11.95
C GLY A 81 13.35 22.39 -11.62
N ASP A 82 12.92 23.65 -11.66
CA ASP A 82 13.73 24.82 -11.28
C ASP A 82 13.92 24.99 -9.77
N GLY A 83 13.44 24.06 -8.95
CA GLY A 83 13.51 24.09 -7.49
C GLY A 83 12.51 25.03 -6.82
N VAL A 84 11.60 25.65 -7.58
CA VAL A 84 10.57 26.54 -7.03
C VAL A 84 9.34 25.74 -6.63
N GLU A 85 8.81 26.04 -5.44
CA GLU A 85 7.56 25.45 -4.97
C GLU A 85 6.37 25.94 -5.80
N ILE A 86 5.55 24.99 -6.28
CA ILE A 86 4.26 25.25 -6.90
C ILE A 86 3.20 25.24 -5.80
N THR A 87 2.50 26.35 -5.62
CA THR A 87 1.50 26.49 -4.56
C THR A 87 0.18 25.79 -4.91
N SER A 88 -0.64 25.47 -3.91
CA SER A 88 -1.96 24.84 -4.11
C SER A 88 -2.98 25.68 -4.90
N SER A 89 -2.68 26.95 -5.15
CA SER A 89 -3.48 27.80 -6.05
C SER A 89 -3.20 27.53 -7.54
N ASP A 90 -2.04 26.94 -7.83
CA ASP A 90 -1.55 26.69 -9.19
C ASP A 90 -1.83 25.29 -9.72
N TYR A 91 -2.29 24.36 -8.86
CA TYR A 91 -2.66 23.01 -9.27
C TYR A 91 -3.99 22.53 -8.68
N ASN A 92 -4.57 21.54 -9.36
CA ASN A 92 -5.66 20.71 -8.88
C ASN A 92 -5.17 19.27 -8.69
N LEU A 93 -5.61 18.64 -7.62
CA LEU A 93 -5.46 17.20 -7.42
C LEU A 93 -6.61 16.47 -8.13
N ILE A 94 -6.28 15.34 -8.76
CA ILE A 94 -7.22 14.55 -9.57
C ILE A 94 -7.35 13.15 -8.95
N PRO A 95 -8.56 12.66 -8.65
CA PRO A 95 -9.87 13.31 -8.85
C PRO A 95 -10.09 14.50 -7.92
N ARG A 96 -10.97 15.44 -8.32
CA ARG A 96 -11.14 16.71 -7.59
C ARG A 96 -11.86 16.57 -6.25
N ASN A 97 -12.77 15.60 -6.16
CA ASN A 97 -13.73 15.49 -5.05
C ASN A 97 -13.56 14.19 -4.26
N ASP A 98 -12.49 13.45 -4.50
CA ASP A 98 -12.27 12.15 -3.87
C ASP A 98 -10.78 11.87 -3.69
N THR A 99 -10.47 10.90 -2.83
CA THR A 99 -9.12 10.39 -2.57
C THR A 99 -9.10 8.88 -2.75
N PRO A 100 -7.96 8.29 -3.14
CA PRO A 100 -6.67 8.93 -3.37
C PRO A 100 -6.57 9.67 -4.71
N TYR A 101 -5.64 10.62 -4.76
CA TYR A 101 -5.27 11.34 -5.96
C TYR A 101 -4.28 10.52 -6.79
N ARG A 102 -4.52 10.50 -8.10
CA ARG A 102 -3.71 9.78 -9.10
C ARG A 102 -2.90 10.71 -10.01
N ALA A 103 -3.19 12.01 -9.99
CA ALA A 103 -2.51 12.98 -10.82
C ALA A 103 -2.58 14.39 -10.20
N ILE A 104 -1.60 15.21 -10.55
CA ILE A 104 -1.52 16.63 -10.24
C ILE A 104 -1.61 17.40 -11.55
N ARG A 105 -2.58 18.28 -11.68
CA ARG A 105 -2.79 19.06 -12.91
C ARG A 105 -2.68 20.55 -12.63
N LEU A 106 -1.78 21.24 -13.33
CA LEU A 106 -1.69 22.70 -13.24
C LEU A 106 -3.00 23.35 -13.72
N THR A 107 -3.54 24.30 -12.95
CA THR A 107 -4.82 24.96 -13.26
C THR A 107 -4.74 25.70 -14.59
N GLU A 108 -5.83 25.80 -15.34
CA GLU A 108 -5.81 26.48 -16.66
C GLU A 108 -5.40 27.95 -16.56
N THR A 109 -5.63 28.57 -15.41
CA THR A 109 -5.31 29.97 -15.12
C THR A 109 -3.88 30.17 -14.60
N SER A 110 -3.19 29.10 -14.18
CA SER A 110 -1.83 29.22 -13.67
C SER A 110 -0.83 29.55 -14.77
N THR A 111 0.03 30.53 -14.53
CA THR A 111 1.17 30.87 -15.38
C THR A 111 2.36 29.93 -15.18
N VAL A 112 2.30 29.03 -14.20
CA VAL A 112 3.31 28.00 -13.97
C VAL A 112 3.23 26.94 -15.07
N ALA A 113 4.40 26.45 -15.48
CA ALA A 113 4.55 25.29 -16.34
C ALA A 113 5.56 24.34 -15.72
N TRP A 114 5.46 23.04 -16.02
CA TRP A 114 6.47 22.08 -15.62
C TRP A 114 7.80 22.39 -16.32
N THR A 115 8.85 22.62 -15.54
CA THR A 115 10.17 23.05 -16.02
C THR A 115 11.19 21.91 -15.98
N LEU A 116 12.28 22.10 -16.73
CA LEU A 116 13.50 21.31 -16.60
C LEU A 116 14.26 21.80 -15.36
N ASP A 117 15.25 21.02 -14.93
CA ASP A 117 16.21 21.51 -13.93
C ASP A 117 17.13 22.61 -14.47
N SER A 118 17.97 23.16 -13.60
CA SER A 118 18.92 24.21 -13.95
C SER A 118 19.96 23.79 -15.00
N ASP A 119 20.19 22.48 -15.15
CA ASP A 119 21.12 21.90 -16.10
C ASP A 119 20.44 21.47 -17.42
N GLY A 120 19.11 21.64 -17.51
CA GLY A 120 18.31 21.30 -18.68
C GLY A 120 17.84 19.84 -18.73
N ASN A 121 17.92 19.09 -17.64
CA ASN A 121 17.43 17.71 -17.55
C ASN A 121 15.94 17.66 -17.25
N SER A 122 15.29 16.58 -17.69
CA SER A 122 13.87 16.32 -17.46
C SER A 122 13.61 15.13 -16.53
N GLU A 123 14.64 14.36 -16.19
CA GLU A 123 14.50 13.09 -15.46
C GLU A 123 14.46 13.34 -13.95
N PHE A 124 13.40 12.86 -13.27
CA PHE A 124 13.23 12.95 -11.81
C PHE A 124 13.41 14.37 -11.22
N VAL A 125 13.01 15.40 -11.97
CA VAL A 125 13.19 16.81 -11.58
C VAL A 125 12.01 17.39 -10.78
N ILE A 126 10.87 16.69 -10.73
CA ILE A 126 9.69 17.16 -10.00
C ILE A 126 9.55 16.41 -8.68
N ASP A 127 9.51 17.15 -7.57
CA ASP A 127 9.43 16.57 -6.22
C ASP A 127 8.02 16.70 -5.68
N VAL A 128 7.42 15.57 -5.28
CA VAL A 128 6.12 15.51 -4.61
C VAL A 128 6.33 14.94 -3.22
N ALA A 129 6.42 15.82 -2.23
CA ALA A 129 6.43 15.44 -0.83
C ALA A 129 4.99 15.37 -0.32
N GLY A 130 4.59 14.25 0.28
CA GLY A 130 3.21 14.06 0.70
C GLY A 130 2.98 12.82 1.54
N THR A 131 1.70 12.55 1.79
CA THR A 131 1.25 11.31 2.43
C THR A 131 0.70 10.39 1.34
N TRP A 132 1.29 9.22 1.21
CA TRP A 132 0.98 8.23 0.18
C TRP A 132 0.32 7.00 0.78
N GLY A 133 -0.60 6.40 0.03
CA GLY A 133 -1.44 5.28 0.45
C GLY A 133 -2.85 5.40 -0.13
N TYR A 134 -3.59 4.30 -0.16
CA TYR A 134 -4.99 4.30 -0.52
C TYR A 134 -5.87 4.89 0.60
N MET A 135 -5.46 4.69 1.85
CA MET A 135 -6.11 5.24 3.03
C MET A 135 -5.12 5.42 4.18
N THR A 136 -5.46 6.27 5.16
CA THR A 136 -4.59 6.53 6.32
C THR A 136 -4.49 5.35 7.27
N THR A 137 -5.60 4.63 7.45
CA THR A 137 -5.72 3.46 8.32
C THR A 137 -6.65 2.47 7.67
N HIS A 138 -6.27 1.20 7.65
CA HIS A 138 -7.04 0.13 7.03
C HIS A 138 -8.47 0.03 7.60
N THR A 139 -9.41 -0.40 6.76
CA THR A 139 -10.80 -0.68 7.16
C THR A 139 -10.95 -2.04 7.84
N ASP A 140 -12.07 -2.23 8.52
CA ASP A 140 -12.38 -3.48 9.23
C ASP A 140 -12.44 -4.72 8.33
N ASP A 141 -12.86 -4.56 7.07
CA ASP A 141 -12.90 -5.64 6.10
C ASP A 141 -11.51 -6.07 5.63
N ILE A 142 -10.58 -5.13 5.41
CA ILE A 142 -9.17 -5.45 5.12
C ILE A 142 -8.53 -6.16 6.32
N ARG A 143 -8.83 -5.72 7.54
CA ARG A 143 -8.39 -6.41 8.76
C ARG A 143 -8.92 -7.84 8.81
N GLU A 144 -10.22 -8.02 8.58
CA GLU A 144 -10.85 -9.34 8.57
C GLU A 144 -10.26 -10.26 7.50
N ALA A 145 -10.04 -9.75 6.29
CA ALA A 145 -9.39 -10.49 5.21
C ALA A 145 -7.95 -10.90 5.58
N CYS A 146 -7.20 -10.00 6.22
CA CYS A 146 -5.86 -10.29 6.73
C CYS A 146 -5.89 -11.41 7.77
N LEU A 147 -6.82 -11.37 8.74
CA LEU A 147 -6.97 -12.41 9.75
C LEU A 147 -7.32 -13.77 9.15
N MET A 148 -8.28 -13.82 8.21
CA MET A 148 -8.68 -15.06 7.53
C MET A 148 -7.53 -15.70 6.75
N ILE A 149 -6.73 -14.90 6.04
CA ILE A 149 -5.57 -15.40 5.29
C ILE A 149 -4.49 -15.85 6.27
N THR A 150 -4.15 -15.05 7.29
CA THR A 150 -3.18 -15.43 8.33
C THR A 150 -3.54 -16.77 8.95
N GLN A 151 -4.81 -17.00 9.28
CA GLN A 151 -5.27 -18.27 9.85
C GLN A 151 -5.01 -19.47 8.92
N SER A 152 -5.26 -19.30 7.61
CA SER A 152 -4.96 -20.32 6.60
C SER A 152 -3.46 -20.69 6.60
N PHE A 153 -2.59 -19.68 6.69
CA PHE A 153 -1.13 -19.86 6.71
C PHE A 153 -0.61 -20.49 8.00
N VAL A 154 -1.14 -20.09 9.15
CA VAL A 154 -0.76 -20.68 10.44
C VAL A 154 -1.18 -22.16 10.49
N LYS A 155 -2.38 -22.52 10.04
CA LYS A 155 -2.81 -23.93 9.93
C LYS A 155 -1.86 -24.76 9.06
N ARG A 156 -1.40 -24.20 7.94
CA ARG A 156 -0.40 -24.86 7.07
C ARG A 156 0.92 -25.10 7.79
N ARG A 157 1.40 -24.16 8.60
CA ARG A 157 2.64 -24.31 9.41
C ARG A 157 2.54 -25.53 10.33
N PHE A 158 1.36 -25.78 10.91
CA PHE A 158 1.10 -26.94 11.77
C PHE A 158 0.72 -28.22 11.00
N GLY A 159 0.82 -28.23 9.67
CA GLY A 159 0.55 -29.42 8.85
C GLY A 159 -0.94 -29.71 8.62
N GLU A 160 -1.84 -28.85 9.10
CA GLU A 160 -3.27 -28.90 8.81
C GLU A 160 -3.50 -28.37 7.38
N ASN A 161 -3.28 -29.23 6.38
CA ASN A 161 -3.56 -28.87 4.99
C ASN A 161 -5.08 -28.75 4.76
N VAL A 162 -5.55 -27.61 4.25
CA VAL A 162 -6.89 -27.49 3.66
C VAL A 162 -6.98 -28.26 2.31
N SER A 163 -5.84 -28.67 1.74
CA SER A 163 -5.77 -29.61 0.61
C SER A 163 -4.37 -30.25 0.51
N GLY A 164 -4.15 -31.35 1.23
CA GLY A 164 -3.22 -32.46 0.95
C GLY A 164 -1.78 -32.27 0.41
N ILE A 165 -1.21 -31.07 0.26
CA ILE A 165 0.13 -30.88 -0.32
C ILE A 165 0.99 -30.05 0.63
N ALA A 166 1.71 -30.77 1.49
CA ALA A 166 2.72 -30.21 2.38
C ALA A 166 3.90 -29.67 1.56
N ARG A 167 4.09 -28.36 1.57
CA ARG A 167 5.35 -27.72 1.18
C ARG A 167 5.73 -26.72 2.26
N VAL A 168 6.53 -27.18 3.21
CA VAL A 168 7.25 -26.32 4.16
C VAL A 168 8.54 -25.91 3.47
N THR A 169 8.71 -24.63 3.14
CA THR A 169 10.01 -24.09 2.72
C THR A 169 10.46 -23.06 3.73
N ALA A 170 11.62 -23.31 4.36
CA ALA A 170 12.28 -22.46 5.33
C ALA A 170 12.93 -21.18 4.72
N ALA A 171 12.39 -20.67 3.62
CA ALA A 171 12.89 -19.49 2.93
C ALA A 171 11.74 -18.80 2.20
N GLY A 172 11.16 -17.79 2.83
CA GLY A 172 10.07 -16.98 2.26
C GLY A 172 8.76 -17.74 2.13
N VAL A 173 7.72 -17.27 2.81
CA VAL A 173 6.37 -17.83 2.67
C VAL A 173 5.91 -17.58 1.23
N VAL A 174 5.89 -18.62 0.38
CA VAL A 174 5.31 -18.55 -0.96
C VAL A 174 3.80 -18.70 -0.82
N ILE A 175 3.07 -17.62 -1.03
CA ILE A 175 1.61 -17.62 -0.98
C ILE A 175 1.08 -18.18 -2.29
N THR A 176 0.39 -19.33 -2.25
CA THR A 176 -0.24 -19.90 -3.44
C THR A 176 -1.73 -19.49 -3.51
N PRO A 177 -2.31 -19.34 -4.71
CA PRO A 177 -3.71 -18.90 -4.86
C PRO A 177 -4.76 -19.79 -4.16
N GLN A 178 -4.43 -21.05 -3.87
CA GLN A 178 -5.32 -21.97 -3.17
C GLN A 178 -5.40 -21.71 -1.65
N ASP A 179 -4.49 -20.90 -1.10
CA ASP A 179 -4.40 -20.65 0.34
C ASP A 179 -5.27 -19.47 0.80
N VAL A 180 -5.91 -18.74 -0.13
CA VAL A 180 -6.77 -17.59 0.17
C VAL A 180 -8.22 -18.05 0.27
N PRO A 181 -8.86 -17.94 1.45
CA PRO A 181 -10.28 -18.20 1.59
C PRO A 181 -11.11 -17.34 0.63
N SER A 182 -12.16 -17.90 0.03
CA SER A 182 -12.98 -17.18 -0.97
C SER A 182 -13.56 -15.87 -0.41
N ALA A 183 -14.02 -15.88 0.85
CA ALA A 183 -14.52 -14.67 1.51
C ALA A 183 -13.46 -13.56 1.62
N ALA A 184 -12.21 -13.91 1.94
CA ALA A 184 -11.11 -12.95 1.98
C ALA A 184 -10.75 -12.45 0.57
N ALA A 185 -10.79 -13.34 -0.43
CA ALA A 185 -10.57 -12.97 -1.83
C ALA A 185 -11.65 -11.99 -2.32
N ASP A 186 -12.92 -12.23 -1.97
CA ASP A 186 -14.04 -11.36 -2.35
C ASP A 186 -13.88 -9.95 -1.78
N ILE A 187 -13.46 -9.82 -0.51
CA ILE A 187 -13.14 -8.52 0.11
C ILE A 187 -12.01 -7.82 -0.64
N ILE A 188 -10.88 -8.49 -0.83
CA ILE A 188 -9.67 -7.91 -1.45
C ILE A 188 -9.95 -7.49 -2.90
N ASN A 189 -10.77 -8.25 -3.64
CA ASN A 189 -11.10 -7.96 -5.03
C ASN A 189 -11.87 -6.65 -5.22
N ILE A 190 -12.64 -6.20 -4.22
CA ILE A 190 -13.36 -4.92 -4.27
C ILE A 190 -12.39 -3.75 -4.37
N TYR A 191 -11.23 -3.85 -3.73
CA TYR A 191 -10.24 -2.78 -3.66
C TYR A 191 -9.22 -2.81 -4.80
N LYS A 192 -9.32 -3.77 -5.72
CA LYS A 192 -8.32 -3.93 -6.78
C LYS A 192 -8.29 -2.71 -7.69
N LYS A 193 -7.10 -2.14 -7.88
CA LYS A 193 -6.87 -1.10 -8.89
C LYS A 193 -7.00 -1.72 -10.28
N TRP A 194 -8.00 -1.28 -11.04
CA TRP A 194 -8.15 -1.63 -12.45
C TRP A 194 -7.19 -0.75 -13.25
N THR A 195 -6.09 -1.36 -13.71
CA THR A 195 -5.18 -0.78 -14.71
C THR A 195 -5.82 -0.81 -16.08
#